data_AF-A0A975B903-F1
#
_entry.id   AF-A0A975B903-F1
#
_cell.length_a   1.000
_cell.length_b   1.000
_cell.length_c   1.000
_cell.angle_alpha   90.00
_cell.angle_beta   90.00
_cell.angle_gamma   90.00
#
_symmetry.space_group_name_H-M   'P 1'
#
loop_
_entity.id
_entity.type
_entity.pdbx_description
1 polymer ?
#
loop_
_entity_poly.entity_id
_entity_poly.type
_entity_poly.pdbx_seq_one_letter_code
_entity_poly.pdbx_strand_id
1 'polypeptide(L)'
;MLNEHETDVNISAFCGDGHHDSYAHYNYLDNKNIIPVIPLAETSKNVISQLPDNKDVRLDNNGIPLCRAGMPMRHHQYNKNRKTHVFCCPVKRQTHRKGKTVYVTHIDECPLKKDCQPESSLGPLVYIKSNSNPRLFPPVSRDSRQYEKIMNLRSGSERVNAYIDNYNIEKAHRNVDYSLIRLFLVYIAIHAEIMYKEFLKIEISEKLPDNSVDAHSSGIEFDKILTNIRDGPLNKPP
;
A
#
# COMPACT_ATOMS: atom_id res chain seq x y z
N MET A 1 -21.89 -7.71 9.36
CA MET A 1 -21.22 -8.71 8.50
C MET A 1 -19.98 -9.37 9.08
N LEU A 2 -18.99 -8.70 9.71
CA LEU A 2 -17.84 -9.43 10.32
C LEU A 2 -18.02 -9.79 11.81
N ASN A 3 -18.73 -8.96 12.58
CA ASN A 3 -18.98 -9.22 14.00
C ASN A 3 -20.19 -10.15 14.26
N GLU A 4 -20.90 -10.57 13.21
CA GLU A 4 -22.14 -11.35 13.32
C GLU A 4 -21.90 -12.86 13.46
N HIS A 5 -20.65 -13.32 13.29
CA HIS A 5 -20.33 -14.75 13.21
C HIS A 5 -19.43 -15.28 14.35
N GLU A 6 -19.21 -14.51 15.43
CA GLU A 6 -18.41 -14.92 16.61
C GLU A 6 -17.01 -15.49 16.27
N THR A 7 -16.44 -15.14 15.12
CA THR A 7 -15.09 -15.56 14.75
C THR A 7 -14.08 -14.57 15.33
N ASP A 8 -13.03 -15.09 15.99
CA ASP A 8 -11.91 -14.29 16.51
C ASP A 8 -10.95 -13.87 15.39
N VAL A 9 -11.50 -13.27 14.34
CA VAL A 9 -10.76 -12.81 13.17
C VAL A 9 -10.78 -11.29 13.17
N ASN A 10 -9.61 -10.70 13.39
CA ASN A 10 -9.41 -9.26 13.29
C ASN A 10 -8.82 -8.89 11.92
N ILE A 11 -9.54 -8.07 11.16
CA ILE A 11 -9.03 -7.52 9.91
C ILE A 11 -8.14 -6.32 10.23
N SER A 12 -6.83 -6.49 10.05
CA SER A 12 -5.84 -5.45 10.35
C SER A 12 -5.77 -4.35 9.29
N ALA A 13 -5.95 -4.70 8.02
CA ALA A 13 -5.86 -3.77 6.90
C ALA A 13 -6.83 -4.16 5.77
N PHE A 14 -7.33 -3.15 5.07
CA PHE A 14 -8.10 -3.28 3.84
C PHE A 14 -7.25 -2.77 2.68
N CYS A 15 -7.15 -3.56 1.62
CA CYS A 15 -6.43 -3.19 0.41
C CYS A 15 -7.40 -3.03 -0.76
N GLY A 16 -7.53 -1.80 -1.27
CA GLY A 16 -8.48 -1.44 -2.33
C GLY A 16 -7.79 -0.93 -3.60
N ASP A 17 -8.60 -0.66 -4.62
CA ASP A 17 -8.20 0.06 -5.83
C ASP A 17 -8.65 1.54 -5.77
N GLY A 18 -8.40 2.29 -6.85
CA GLY A 18 -8.75 3.70 -6.90
C GLY A 18 -10.26 3.97 -6.77
N HIS A 19 -11.13 3.01 -7.06
CA HIS A 19 -12.59 3.17 -6.88
C HIS A 19 -12.99 3.24 -5.40
N HIS A 20 -12.17 2.68 -4.51
CA HIS A 20 -12.39 2.76 -3.07
C HIS A 20 -11.92 4.09 -2.46
N ASP A 21 -11.35 5.00 -3.25
CA ASP A 21 -10.87 6.31 -2.79
C ASP A 21 -12.02 7.31 -2.57
N SER A 22 -12.88 7.02 -1.58
CA SER A 22 -13.99 7.89 -1.18
C SER A 22 -14.09 8.00 0.34
N TYR A 23 -14.51 9.16 0.85
CA TYR A 23 -14.61 9.41 2.29
C TYR A 23 -15.45 8.35 3.03
N ALA A 24 -16.49 7.81 2.39
CA ALA A 24 -17.33 6.76 2.97
C ALA A 24 -16.51 5.51 3.33
N HIS A 25 -15.62 5.06 2.43
CA HIS A 25 -14.77 3.90 2.70
C HIS A 25 -13.80 4.18 3.84
N TYR A 26 -13.10 5.32 3.82
CA TYR A 26 -12.15 5.65 4.89
C TYR A 26 -12.84 5.77 6.25
N ASN A 27 -14.01 6.40 6.33
CA ASN A 27 -14.75 6.53 7.58
C ASN A 27 -15.23 5.18 8.11
N TYR A 28 -15.70 4.29 7.23
CA TYR A 28 -16.09 2.94 7.60
C TYR A 28 -14.90 2.15 8.17
N LEU A 29 -13.76 2.19 7.48
CA LEU A 29 -12.54 1.50 7.89
C LEU A 29 -12.01 2.05 9.22
N ASP A 30 -12.01 3.38 9.40
CA ASP A 30 -11.58 4.02 10.65
C ASP A 30 -12.46 3.60 11.84
N ASN A 31 -13.79 3.55 11.65
CA ASN A 31 -14.74 3.10 12.67
C ASN A 31 -14.55 1.62 13.05
N LYS A 32 -14.01 0.81 12.14
CA LYS A 32 -13.69 -0.60 12.38
C LYS A 32 -12.24 -0.82 12.84
N ASN A 33 -11.47 0.25 13.02
CA ASN A 33 -10.02 0.20 13.30
C ASN A 33 -9.23 -0.60 12.26
N ILE A 34 -9.68 -0.58 10.99
CA ILE A 34 -9.03 -1.25 9.87
C ILE A 34 -8.15 -0.22 9.14
N ILE A 35 -6.90 -0.57 8.85
CA ILE A 35 -5.98 0.34 8.13
C ILE A 35 -6.38 0.41 6.65
N PRO A 36 -6.68 1.61 6.10
CA PRO A 36 -6.96 1.77 4.68
C PRO A 36 -5.66 1.80 3.87
N VAL A 37 -5.51 0.88 2.92
CA VAL A 37 -4.44 0.83 1.92
C VAL A 37 -5.08 0.99 0.55
N ILE A 38 -5.31 2.25 0.17
CA ILE A 38 -6.08 2.61 -1.02
C ILE A 38 -5.29 3.65 -1.84
N PRO A 39 -5.02 3.39 -3.14
CA PRO A 39 -4.37 4.35 -4.00
C PRO A 39 -5.29 5.55 -4.27
N LEU A 40 -4.72 6.75 -4.37
CA LEU A 40 -5.51 7.93 -4.73
C LEU A 40 -6.01 7.81 -6.17
N ALA A 41 -7.28 8.11 -6.40
CA ALA A 41 -7.85 8.16 -7.75
C ALA A 41 -7.19 9.30 -8.56
N GLU A 42 -6.97 9.12 -9.86
CA GLU A 42 -6.32 10.13 -10.70
C GLU A 42 -7.06 11.47 -10.71
N THR A 43 -8.39 11.42 -10.65
CA THR A 43 -9.29 12.58 -10.57
C THR A 43 -9.20 13.33 -9.24
N SER A 44 -8.57 12.73 -8.23
CA SER A 44 -8.47 13.27 -6.87
C SER A 44 -7.11 13.84 -6.51
N LYS A 45 -6.17 13.84 -7.46
CA LYS A 45 -4.83 14.42 -7.30
C LYS A 45 -4.84 15.95 -7.13
N ASN A 46 -6.01 16.60 -7.16
CA ASN A 46 -6.14 18.05 -7.10
C ASN A 46 -6.45 18.59 -5.70
N VAL A 47 -5.37 19.10 -5.08
CA VAL A 47 -5.18 20.36 -4.34
C VAL A 47 -6.22 20.74 -3.27
N ILE A 48 -5.92 20.37 -2.03
CA ILE A 48 -6.34 21.15 -0.86
C ILE A 48 -5.19 22.08 -0.53
N SER A 49 -5.33 23.39 -0.77
CA SER A 49 -4.30 24.38 -0.41
C SER A 49 -4.30 24.71 1.09
N GLN A 50 -5.39 24.42 1.80
CA GLN A 50 -5.60 24.73 3.21
C GLN A 50 -6.46 23.67 3.90
N LEU A 51 -6.08 23.25 5.11
CA LEU A 51 -6.87 22.31 5.89
C LEU A 51 -8.22 22.93 6.31
N PRO A 52 -9.33 22.17 6.30
CA PRO A 52 -10.63 22.66 6.76
C PRO A 52 -10.58 23.17 8.21
N ASP A 53 -9.82 22.46 9.05
CA ASP A 53 -9.74 22.71 10.49
C ASP A 53 -8.67 23.74 10.88
N ASN A 54 -7.76 24.08 9.96
CA ASN A 54 -6.65 25.01 10.24
C ASN A 54 -6.21 25.74 8.97
N LYS A 55 -6.83 26.91 8.74
CA LYS A 55 -6.58 27.76 7.56
C LYS A 55 -5.17 28.36 7.53
N ASP A 56 -4.46 28.38 8.66
CA ASP A 56 -3.10 28.91 8.74
C ASP A 56 -2.06 27.93 8.18
N VAL A 57 -2.41 26.65 8.07
CA VAL A 57 -1.55 25.62 7.49
C VAL A 57 -1.77 25.57 5.99
N ARG A 58 -0.77 26.03 5.25
CA ARG A 58 -0.70 25.90 3.79
C ARG A 58 -0.17 24.52 3.44
N LEU A 59 -0.82 23.83 2.50
CA LEU A 59 -0.35 22.55 1.97
C LEU A 59 0.17 22.73 0.55
N ASP A 60 1.12 21.89 0.16
CA ASP A 60 1.53 21.75 -1.25
C ASP A 60 0.54 20.87 -2.04
N ASN A 61 0.84 20.65 -3.32
CA ASN A 61 0.00 19.82 -4.20
C ASN A 61 -0.10 18.35 -3.75
N ASN A 62 0.83 17.89 -2.92
CA ASN A 62 0.87 16.53 -2.36
C ASN A 62 0.21 16.46 -0.98
N GLY A 63 -0.35 17.56 -0.47
CA GLY A 63 -0.95 17.63 0.87
C GLY A 63 0.08 17.73 2.00
N ILE A 64 1.35 18.04 1.71
CA ILE A 64 2.40 18.23 2.71
C ILE A 64 2.36 19.67 3.22
N PRO A 65 2.36 19.92 4.54
CA PRO A 65 2.36 21.28 5.05
C PRO A 65 3.64 22.02 4.70
N LEU A 66 3.49 23.30 4.35
CA LEU A 66 4.58 24.20 4.06
C LEU A 66 5.00 24.95 5.32
N CYS A 67 6.32 25.11 5.51
CA CYS A 67 6.84 25.94 6.58
C CYS A 67 6.70 27.44 6.24
N ARG A 68 7.04 28.33 7.17
CA ARG A 68 7.03 29.79 6.94
C ARG A 68 7.92 30.25 5.78
N ALA A 69 8.97 29.48 5.47
CA ALA A 69 9.85 29.72 4.32
C ALA A 69 9.30 29.16 2.99
N GLY A 70 8.11 28.57 2.99
CA GLY A 70 7.48 27.96 1.80
C GLY A 70 8.03 26.58 1.41
N MET A 71 8.86 25.95 2.25
CA MET A 71 9.39 24.61 1.97
C MET A 71 8.45 23.50 2.51
N PRO A 72 8.32 22.36 1.80
CA PRO A 72 7.57 21.22 2.29
C PRO A 72 8.20 20.68 3.58
N MET A 73 7.38 20.55 4.61
CA MET A 73 7.81 20.06 5.92
C MET A 73 8.04 18.55 5.89
N ARG A 74 8.95 18.09 6.74
CA ARG A 74 9.28 16.66 6.86
C ARG A 74 8.28 15.97 7.77
N HIS A 75 7.68 14.87 7.32
CA HIS A 75 6.90 13.99 8.20
C HIS A 75 7.82 13.41 9.28
N HIS A 76 7.47 13.63 10.55
CA HIS A 76 8.27 13.18 11.68
C HIS A 76 7.75 11.86 12.23
N GLN A 77 6.46 11.80 12.54
CA GLN A 77 5.82 10.62 13.10
C GLN A 77 4.30 10.67 12.97
N TYR A 78 3.67 9.49 13.11
CA TYR A 78 2.23 9.36 13.26
C TYR A 78 1.90 8.94 14.70
N ASN A 79 1.10 9.75 15.39
CA ASN A 79 0.59 9.43 16.71
C ASN A 79 -0.73 8.66 16.57
N LYS A 80 -0.67 7.34 16.82
CA LYS A 80 -1.83 6.42 16.70
C LYS A 80 -2.97 6.80 17.64
N ASN A 81 -2.67 7.12 18.91
CA ASN A 81 -3.68 7.42 19.93
C ASN A 81 -4.49 8.68 19.59
N ARG A 82 -3.82 9.68 19.01
CA ARG A 82 -4.46 10.94 18.62
C ARG A 82 -4.85 10.98 17.13
N LYS A 83 -4.62 9.90 16.39
CA LYS A 83 -4.73 9.82 14.92
C LYS A 83 -4.19 11.09 14.23
N THR A 84 -2.96 11.50 14.59
CA THR A 84 -2.39 12.78 14.20
C THR A 84 -0.99 12.62 13.59
N HIS A 85 -0.77 13.22 12.43
CA HIS A 85 0.52 13.34 11.76
C HIS A 85 1.27 14.55 12.31
N VAL A 86 2.53 14.34 12.69
CA VAL A 86 3.43 15.40 13.16
C VAL A 86 4.43 15.70 12.05
N PHE A 87 4.47 16.96 11.62
CA PHE A 87 5.43 17.47 10.66
C PHE A 87 6.39 18.44 11.35
N CYS A 88 7.62 18.47 10.89
CA CYS A 88 8.69 19.28 11.47
C CYS A 88 9.52 19.98 10.39
N CYS A 89 10.44 20.83 10.84
CA CYS A 89 11.23 21.66 9.94
C CYS A 89 12.09 20.79 8.98
N PRO A 90 12.09 21.08 7.67
CA PRO A 90 12.82 20.25 6.69
C PRO A 90 14.35 20.33 6.83
N VAL A 91 14.86 21.45 7.37
CA VAL A 91 16.30 21.65 7.58
C VAL A 91 16.82 21.08 8.91
N LYS A 92 15.93 20.67 9.82
CA LYS A 92 16.30 19.98 11.06
C LYS A 92 16.16 18.49 10.84
N ARG A 93 17.28 17.80 10.61
CA ARG A 93 17.30 16.36 10.25
C ARG A 93 17.99 15.53 11.31
N GLN A 94 17.50 14.31 11.43
CA GLN A 94 18.10 13.31 12.27
C GLN A 94 19.29 12.68 11.55
N THR A 95 20.44 12.65 12.21
CA THR A 95 21.69 12.12 11.67
C THR A 95 22.36 11.23 12.73
N HIS A 96 22.94 10.11 12.30
CA HIS A 96 23.74 9.27 13.18
C HIS A 96 25.18 9.78 13.21
N ARG A 97 25.69 10.10 14.40
CA ARG A 97 27.09 10.50 14.62
C ARG A 97 27.62 9.79 15.86
N LYS A 98 28.77 9.11 15.73
CA LYS A 98 29.44 8.38 16.83
C LYS A 98 28.50 7.43 17.60
N GLY A 99 27.68 6.66 16.87
CA GLY A 99 26.72 5.71 17.46
C GLY A 99 25.50 6.35 18.15
N LYS A 100 25.36 7.69 18.11
CA LYS A 100 24.21 8.41 18.67
C LYS A 100 23.39 9.08 17.59
N THR A 101 22.08 9.10 17.81
CA THR A 101 21.13 9.85 17.00
C THR A 101 21.11 11.31 17.46
N VAL A 102 21.46 12.24 16.58
CA VAL A 102 21.46 13.68 16.88
C VAL A 102 20.70 14.45 15.80
N TYR A 103 20.06 15.56 16.17
CA TYR A 103 19.48 16.48 15.20
C TYR A 103 20.51 17.51 14.76
N VAL A 104 20.65 17.68 13.45
CA VAL A 104 21.53 18.66 12.83
C VAL A 104 20.66 19.65 12.05
N THR A 105 20.97 20.94 12.20
CA THR A 105 20.28 22.02 11.49
C THR A 105 21.09 22.47 10.29
N HIS A 106 20.52 22.34 9.09
CA HIS A 106 21.11 22.75 7.82
C HIS A 106 20.60 24.14 7.42
N ILE A 107 21.04 25.17 8.15
CA ILE A 107 20.50 26.54 8.02
C ILE A 107 20.71 27.11 6.60
N ASP A 108 21.80 26.76 5.95
CA ASP A 108 22.16 27.24 4.61
C ASP A 108 21.15 26.81 3.53
N GLU A 109 20.45 25.70 3.76
CA GLU A 109 19.43 25.18 2.87
C GLU A 109 18.06 25.87 3.08
N CYS A 110 17.91 26.68 4.12
CA CYS A 110 16.68 27.43 4.38
C CYS A 110 16.66 28.74 3.58
N PRO A 111 15.60 29.04 2.81
CA PRO A 111 15.44 30.33 2.12
C PRO A 111 15.52 31.54 3.07
N LEU A 112 15.10 31.38 4.32
CA LEU A 112 15.18 32.43 5.34
C LEU A 112 16.56 32.56 5.98
N LYS A 113 17.48 31.60 5.77
CA LYS A 113 18.83 31.52 6.38
C LYS A 113 18.86 31.76 7.90
N LYS A 114 17.75 31.48 8.58
CA LYS A 114 17.54 31.71 10.00
C LYS A 114 16.83 30.52 10.61
N ASP A 115 17.25 30.13 11.80
CA ASP A 115 16.51 29.15 12.59
C ASP A 115 15.22 29.79 13.14
N CYS A 116 14.07 29.24 12.74
CA CYS A 116 12.76 29.72 13.17
C CYS A 116 12.50 29.47 14.66
N GLN A 117 13.11 28.42 15.24
CA GLN A 117 12.94 28.07 16.65
C GLN A 117 14.22 27.39 17.17
N PRO A 118 15.22 28.17 17.63
CA PRO A 118 16.53 27.67 18.04
C PRO A 118 16.51 26.68 19.19
N GLU A 119 15.60 26.88 20.15
CA GLU A 119 15.50 26.04 21.36
C GLU A 119 14.95 24.63 21.07
N SER A 120 14.27 24.44 19.94
CA SER A 120 13.69 23.14 19.56
C SER A 120 14.61 22.38 18.61
N SER A 121 14.92 21.12 18.91
CA SER A 121 15.70 20.25 18.02
C SER A 121 14.98 19.90 16.71
N LEU A 122 13.64 20.00 16.67
CA LEU A 122 12.80 19.71 15.51
C LEU A 122 12.28 20.98 14.80
N GLY A 123 12.45 22.13 15.44
CA GLY A 123 11.89 23.40 14.99
C GLY A 123 10.37 23.48 15.19
N PRO A 124 9.69 24.37 14.44
CA PRO A 124 8.24 24.48 14.48
C PRO A 124 7.57 23.16 14.07
N LEU A 125 6.60 22.72 14.86
CA LEU A 125 5.82 21.52 14.60
C LEU A 125 4.44 21.88 14.05
N VAL A 126 3.97 21.10 13.08
CA VAL A 126 2.60 21.17 12.56
C VAL A 126 1.92 19.83 12.81
N TYR A 127 0.74 19.88 13.40
CA TYR A 127 -0.06 18.72 13.74
C TYR A 127 -1.28 18.67 12.82
N ILE A 128 -1.41 17.58 12.05
CA ILE A 128 -2.53 17.37 11.13
C ILE A 128 -3.26 16.11 11.55
N LYS A 129 -4.56 16.21 11.86
CA LYS A 129 -5.38 15.04 12.20
C LYS A 129 -5.69 14.25 10.93
N SER A 130 -5.67 12.92 11.01
CA SER A 130 -6.11 12.05 9.91
C SER A 130 -7.56 12.35 9.52
N ASN A 131 -8.42 12.68 10.48
CA ASN A 131 -9.83 12.98 10.22
C ASN A 131 -10.04 14.27 9.41
N SER A 132 -9.07 15.21 9.40
CA SER A 132 -9.19 16.43 8.60
C SER A 132 -9.25 16.12 7.10
N ASN A 133 -8.48 15.13 6.65
CA ASN A 133 -8.66 14.49 5.36
C ASN A 133 -8.06 13.07 5.40
N PRO A 134 -8.88 12.02 5.60
CA PRO A 134 -8.37 10.66 5.76
C PRO A 134 -7.76 10.08 4.49
N ARG A 135 -8.07 10.68 3.33
CA ARG A 135 -7.49 10.29 2.04
C ARG A 135 -6.04 10.76 1.93
N LEU A 136 -5.75 12.01 2.31
CA LEU A 136 -4.40 12.58 2.25
C LEU A 136 -3.54 12.17 3.44
N PHE A 137 -4.14 11.98 4.61
CA PHE A 137 -3.45 11.66 5.86
C PHE A 137 -3.86 10.28 6.42
N PRO A 138 -3.66 9.19 5.65
CA PRO A 138 -3.94 7.84 6.14
C PRO A 138 -2.90 7.41 7.20
N PRO A 139 -3.26 6.49 8.13
CA PRO A 139 -2.34 5.99 9.15
C PRO A 139 -1.03 5.42 8.62
N VAL A 140 -1.08 4.79 7.44
CA VAL A 140 0.08 4.27 6.72
C VAL A 140 0.31 5.13 5.49
N SER A 141 1.47 5.79 5.41
CA SER A 141 1.84 6.60 4.25
C SER A 141 1.95 5.76 2.99
N ARG A 142 1.48 6.29 1.86
CA ARG A 142 1.53 5.59 0.56
C ARG A 142 2.95 5.34 0.06
N ASP A 143 3.87 6.22 0.41
CA ASP A 143 5.30 6.09 0.07
C ASP A 143 6.05 5.15 1.03
N SER A 144 5.35 4.57 2.03
CA SER A 144 6.00 3.66 2.97
C SER A 144 6.17 2.27 2.37
N ARG A 145 7.29 1.62 2.71
CA ARG A 145 7.53 0.20 2.38
C ARG A 145 6.42 -0.72 2.92
N GLN A 146 5.75 -0.32 4.01
CA GLN A 146 4.61 -1.08 4.55
C GLN A 146 3.41 -1.04 3.61
N TYR A 147 3.10 0.14 3.04
CA TYR A 147 2.04 0.29 2.06
C TYR A 147 2.29 -0.57 0.82
N GLU A 148 3.50 -0.49 0.27
CA GLU A 148 3.93 -1.28 -0.88
C GLU A 148 3.78 -2.79 -0.62
N LYS A 149 4.24 -3.27 0.54
CA LYS A 149 4.09 -4.69 0.93
C LYS A 149 2.64 -5.14 0.94
N ILE A 150 1.72 -4.34 1.48
CA ILE A 150 0.30 -4.70 1.56
C ILE A 150 -0.33 -4.65 0.16
N MET A 151 -0.02 -3.63 -0.65
CA MET A 151 -0.51 -3.53 -2.03
C MET A 151 -0.06 -4.71 -2.90
N ASN A 152 1.17 -5.18 -2.75
CA ASN A 152 1.70 -6.31 -3.54
C ASN A 152 0.94 -7.62 -3.29
N LEU A 153 0.25 -7.76 -2.15
CA LEU A 153 -0.61 -8.91 -1.87
C LEU A 153 -1.83 -9.00 -2.80
N ARG A 154 -2.27 -7.88 -3.39
CA ARG A 154 -3.41 -7.86 -4.33
C ARG A 154 -3.20 -8.74 -5.56
N SER A 155 -1.96 -8.89 -6.00
CA SER A 155 -1.63 -9.72 -7.17
C SER A 155 -2.17 -11.15 -7.04
N GLY A 156 -2.26 -11.69 -5.82
CA GLY A 156 -2.89 -12.98 -5.56
C GLY A 156 -4.39 -12.99 -5.86
N SER A 157 -5.11 -11.97 -5.37
CA SER A 157 -6.55 -11.83 -5.61
C SER A 157 -6.86 -11.59 -7.09
N GLU A 158 -6.09 -10.74 -7.76
CA GLU A 158 -6.25 -10.45 -9.19
C GLU A 158 -6.03 -11.69 -10.06
N ARG A 159 -5.03 -12.52 -9.72
CA ARG A 159 -4.84 -13.81 -10.40
C ARG A 159 -6.04 -14.73 -10.22
N VAL A 160 -6.55 -14.88 -9.00
CA VAL A 160 -7.73 -15.72 -8.73
C VAL A 160 -8.95 -15.22 -9.50
N ASN A 161 -9.19 -13.90 -9.50
CA ASN A 161 -10.28 -13.30 -10.28
C ASN A 161 -10.13 -13.58 -11.78
N ALA A 162 -8.92 -13.47 -12.34
CA ALA A 162 -8.69 -13.81 -13.74
C ALA A 162 -8.99 -15.30 -14.05
N TYR A 163 -8.67 -16.23 -13.14
CA TYR A 163 -9.09 -17.63 -13.29
C TYR A 163 -10.62 -17.77 -13.28
N ILE A 164 -11.29 -17.14 -12.31
CA ILE A 164 -12.76 -17.14 -12.19
C ILE A 164 -13.42 -16.64 -13.50
N ASP A 165 -12.88 -15.57 -14.07
CA ASP A 165 -13.34 -15.00 -15.34
C ASP A 165 -13.11 -15.96 -16.51
N ASN A 166 -11.95 -16.60 -16.59
CA ASN A 166 -11.63 -17.59 -17.62
C ASN A 166 -12.60 -18.78 -17.58
N TYR A 167 -12.95 -19.25 -16.38
CA TYR A 167 -13.96 -20.27 -16.20
C TYR A 167 -15.39 -19.74 -16.39
N ASN A 168 -15.61 -18.45 -16.65
CA ASN A 168 -16.94 -17.85 -16.84
C ASN A 168 -17.92 -18.23 -15.71
N ILE A 169 -17.48 -18.16 -14.44
CA ILE A 169 -18.31 -18.53 -13.30
C ILE A 169 -19.55 -17.64 -13.20
N GLU A 170 -19.44 -16.36 -13.52
CA GLU A 170 -20.57 -15.41 -13.45
C GLU A 170 -21.68 -15.71 -14.47
N LYS A 171 -21.35 -16.40 -15.56
CA LYS A 171 -22.34 -16.87 -16.56
C LYS A 171 -23.01 -18.18 -16.13
N ALA A 172 -22.76 -18.65 -14.90
CA ALA A 172 -23.28 -19.91 -14.41
C ALA A 172 -24.81 -19.91 -14.27
N HIS A 173 -25.32 -21.13 -14.22
CA HIS A 173 -26.74 -21.48 -14.19
C HIS A 173 -27.56 -20.70 -13.16
N ARG A 174 -28.86 -20.57 -13.43
CA ARG A 174 -29.86 -20.00 -12.49
C ARG A 174 -29.95 -20.73 -11.15
N ASN A 175 -29.35 -21.92 -11.02
CA ASN A 175 -29.35 -22.71 -9.80
C ASN A 175 -28.08 -22.44 -8.97
N VAL A 176 -28.28 -21.95 -7.75
CA VAL A 176 -27.22 -21.58 -6.80
C VAL A 176 -26.34 -22.78 -6.41
N ASP A 177 -26.91 -23.96 -6.25
CA ASP A 177 -26.17 -25.16 -5.81
C ASP A 177 -25.14 -25.59 -6.87
N TYR A 178 -25.54 -25.57 -8.15
CA TYR A 178 -24.64 -25.87 -9.25
C TYR A 178 -23.54 -24.81 -9.40
N SER A 179 -23.87 -23.54 -9.19
CA SER A 179 -22.89 -22.45 -9.20
C SER A 179 -21.87 -22.61 -8.07
N LEU A 180 -22.30 -23.04 -6.89
CA LEU A 180 -21.43 -23.31 -5.76
C LEU A 180 -20.50 -24.50 -6.02
N ILE A 181 -21.02 -25.64 -6.51
CA ILE A 181 -20.20 -26.81 -6.86
C ILE A 181 -19.13 -26.43 -7.88
N ARG A 182 -19.52 -25.68 -8.92
CA ARG A 182 -18.60 -25.23 -9.96
C ARG A 182 -17.52 -24.29 -9.41
N LEU A 183 -17.89 -23.37 -8.52
CA LEU A 183 -16.94 -22.50 -7.83
C LEU A 183 -15.88 -23.32 -7.07
N PHE A 184 -16.30 -24.32 -6.29
CA PHE A 184 -15.38 -25.20 -5.57
C PHE A 184 -14.43 -25.95 -6.52
N LEU A 185 -14.95 -26.53 -7.61
CA LEU A 185 -14.12 -27.24 -8.59
C LEU A 185 -13.07 -26.33 -9.24
N VAL A 186 -13.43 -25.08 -9.56
CA VAL A 186 -12.48 -24.10 -10.08
C VAL A 186 -11.40 -23.77 -9.04
N TYR A 187 -11.78 -23.54 -7.78
CA TYR A 187 -10.79 -23.30 -6.73
C TYR A 187 -9.85 -24.48 -6.53
N ILE A 188 -10.35 -25.72 -6.56
CA ILE A 188 -9.51 -26.92 -6.50
C ILE A 188 -8.50 -26.95 -7.66
N ALA A 189 -8.94 -26.63 -8.88
CA ALA A 189 -8.06 -26.59 -10.05
C ALA A 189 -6.97 -25.50 -9.92
N ILE A 190 -7.33 -24.30 -9.45
CA ILE A 190 -6.38 -23.21 -9.18
C ILE A 190 -5.34 -23.66 -8.17
N HIS A 191 -5.76 -24.27 -7.05
CA HIS A 191 -4.85 -24.76 -6.02
C HIS A 191 -3.93 -25.88 -6.55
N ALA A 192 -4.45 -26.81 -7.35
CA ALA A 192 -3.66 -27.87 -7.97
C ALA A 192 -2.58 -27.31 -8.89
N GLU A 193 -2.88 -26.31 -9.71
CA GLU A 193 -1.89 -25.66 -10.59
C GLU A 193 -0.81 -24.93 -9.77
N ILE A 194 -1.18 -24.22 -8.71
CA ILE A 194 -0.23 -23.55 -7.81
C ILE A 194 0.69 -24.58 -7.15
N MET A 195 0.13 -25.66 -6.59
CA MET A 195 0.92 -26.72 -5.96
C MET A 195 1.90 -27.36 -6.93
N TYR A 196 1.48 -27.60 -8.18
CA TYR A 196 2.35 -28.14 -9.22
C TYR A 196 3.50 -27.18 -9.57
N LYS A 197 3.23 -25.87 -9.67
CA LYS A 197 4.28 -24.86 -9.90
C LYS A 197 5.28 -24.78 -8.75
N GLU A 198 4.82 -24.86 -7.51
CA GLU A 198 5.71 -24.87 -6.35
C GLU A 198 6.56 -26.15 -6.29
N PHE A 199 5.98 -27.31 -6.63
CA PHE A 199 6.72 -28.56 -6.76
C PHE A 199 7.84 -28.45 -7.81
N LEU A 200 7.54 -27.90 -8.99
CA LEU A 200 8.55 -27.69 -10.03
C LEU A 200 9.69 -26.75 -9.60
N LYS A 201 9.38 -25.69 -8.83
CA LYS A 201 10.43 -24.80 -8.31
C LYS A 201 11.39 -25.53 -7.38
N ILE A 202 10.86 -26.39 -6.52
CA ILE A 202 11.67 -27.22 -5.61
C ILE A 202 12.55 -28.17 -6.44
N GLU A 203 11.96 -28.91 -7.38
CA GLU A 203 12.69 -29.86 -8.21
C GLU A 203 13.79 -29.20 -9.06
N ILE A 204 13.56 -27.98 -9.57
CA ILE A 204 14.57 -27.19 -10.30
C ILE A 204 15.67 -26.70 -9.36
N SER A 205 15.33 -26.24 -8.16
CA SER A 205 16.31 -25.77 -7.17
C SER A 205 17.22 -26.89 -6.68
N GLU A 206 16.72 -28.13 -6.59
CA GLU A 206 17.50 -29.31 -6.23
C GLU A 206 18.42 -29.79 -7.37
N LYS A 207 18.10 -29.45 -8.62
CA LYS A 207 18.88 -29.85 -9.82
C LYS A 207 19.99 -28.86 -10.20
N LEU A 208 20.03 -27.66 -9.63
CA LEU A 208 21.09 -26.67 -9.84
C LEU A 208 22.10 -26.75 -8.68
N PRO A 209 23.33 -27.27 -8.89
CA PRO A 209 24.34 -27.25 -7.84
C PRO A 209 24.77 -25.80 -7.56
N ASP A 210 24.99 -25.49 -6.28
CA ASP A 210 25.61 -24.25 -5.81
C ASP A 210 26.90 -23.99 -6.60
N ASN A 211 26.85 -23.13 -7.62
CA ASN A 211 27.92 -22.22 -8.00
C ASN A 211 27.52 -21.29 -9.16
N SER A 212 27.61 -20.00 -8.86
CA SER A 212 27.59 -18.84 -9.77
C SER A 212 26.35 -18.62 -10.63
N VAL A 213 25.58 -17.56 -10.33
CA VAL A 213 25.33 -16.40 -11.21
C VAL A 213 24.27 -15.51 -10.53
N ASP A 214 24.52 -14.21 -10.58
CA ASP A 214 23.78 -13.13 -9.92
C ASP A 214 22.26 -13.16 -10.17
N ALA A 215 21.50 -12.92 -9.10
CA ALA A 215 20.04 -12.99 -8.99
C ALA A 215 19.22 -12.00 -9.84
N HIS A 216 19.83 -11.34 -10.83
CA HIS A 216 19.17 -10.35 -11.69
C HIS A 216 18.91 -10.82 -13.13
N SER A 217 19.50 -11.94 -13.59
CA SER A 217 19.29 -12.45 -14.96
C SER A 217 18.22 -13.54 -15.07
N SER A 218 17.86 -14.21 -13.97
CA SER A 218 16.97 -15.38 -13.97
C SER A 218 15.48 -15.05 -14.09
N GLY A 219 15.04 -13.86 -13.65
CA GLY A 219 13.62 -13.47 -13.71
C GLY A 219 13.05 -13.40 -15.13
N ILE A 220 13.89 -13.08 -16.12
CA ILE A 220 13.47 -12.95 -17.53
C ILE A 220 13.33 -14.32 -18.20
N GLU A 221 14.05 -15.35 -17.72
CA GLU A 221 14.00 -16.70 -18.29
C GLU A 221 12.86 -17.53 -17.68
N PHE A 222 12.56 -17.33 -16.39
CA PHE A 222 11.38 -17.92 -15.73
C PHE A 222 10.05 -17.45 -16.33
N ASP A 223 9.91 -16.16 -16.64
CA ASP A 223 8.69 -15.63 -17.27
C ASP A 223 8.52 -16.18 -18.70
N LYS A 224 9.61 -16.37 -19.45
CA LYS A 224 9.57 -16.96 -20.81
C LYS A 224 9.13 -18.42 -20.81
N ILE A 225 9.57 -19.21 -19.83
CA ILE A 225 9.16 -20.62 -19.69
C ILE A 225 7.68 -20.69 -19.30
N LEU A 226 7.22 -19.80 -18.41
CA LEU A 226 5.80 -19.73 -18.02
C LEU A 226 4.89 -19.21 -19.14
N THR A 227 5.34 -18.30 -20.00
CA THR A 227 4.58 -17.89 -21.20
C THR A 227 4.45 -19.01 -22.23
N ASN A 228 5.49 -19.83 -22.43
CA ASN A 228 5.42 -20.97 -23.34
C ASN A 228 4.44 -22.06 -22.86
N ILE A 229 4.15 -22.14 -21.56
CA ILE A 229 3.12 -23.03 -20.99
C ILE A 229 1.72 -22.42 -21.12
N ARG A 230 1.58 -21.08 -21.06
CA ARG A 230 0.32 -20.36 -21.30
C ARG A 230 -0.19 -20.50 -22.74
N ASP A 231 0.72 -20.62 -23.72
CA ASP A 231 0.40 -20.68 -25.15
C ASP A 231 0.22 -22.11 -25.69
N GLY A 232 0.22 -23.13 -24.81
CA GLY A 232 -0.22 -24.47 -25.17
C GLY A 232 -1.69 -24.42 -25.61
N PRO A 233 -2.10 -25.16 -26.67
CA PRO A 233 -3.42 -25.01 -27.24
C PRO A 233 -4.47 -25.41 -26.19
N LEU A 234 -5.10 -24.41 -25.58
CA LEU A 234 -6.41 -24.55 -24.98
C LEU A 234 -7.35 -24.87 -26.14
N ASN A 235 -7.45 -26.16 -26.46
CA ASN A 235 -8.45 -26.68 -27.37
C ASN A 235 -9.80 -26.12 -26.91
N LYS A 236 -10.37 -25.21 -27.71
CA LYS A 236 -11.78 -24.85 -27.59
C LYS A 236 -12.57 -26.16 -27.61
N PRO A 237 -13.39 -26.45 -26.60
CA PRO A 237 -14.26 -27.60 -26.67
C PRO A 237 -15.25 -27.43 -27.86
N PRO A 238 -15.70 -28.54 -28.47
CA PRO A 238 -16.63 -28.51 -29.61
C PRO A 238 -17.96 -27.83 -29.28
#